data_AF-A0AAD9LFZ7-F1
#
_entry.id   AF-A0AAD9LFZ7-F1
#
_cell.length_a   1.000
_cell.length_b   1.000
_cell.length_c   1.000
_cell.angle_alpha   90.00
_cell.angle_beta   90.00
_cell.angle_gamma   90.00
#
_symmetry.space_group_name_H-M   'P 1'
#
loop_
_entity.id
_entity.type
_entity.pdbx_description
1 polymer ?
#
loop_
_entity_poly.entity_id
_entity_poly.type
_entity_poly.pdbx_seq_one_letter_code
_entity_poly.pdbx_strand_id
1 'polypeptide(L)'
;MPVHVEHIMVLWEDNCLLGLDDLVDELQITFDVVVAPQTIHGALDAMCYTLKKIHSQPSETNSPRVKALRRQYVQYIIQTTYRLGTSDANAITTFVRELLDMLMDEGVSLFNVIIVCDNASIHTGVKEVAQLSDYVNVELKKLAPYSPMLNPIENVFSVFKSEVKWYLAADQTS
;
A
#
# COMPACT_ATOMS: atom_id res chain seq x y z
N MET A 1 -31.04 -10.56 13.93
CA MET A 1 -30.01 -9.92 14.77
C MET A 1 -30.69 -9.15 15.90
N PRO A 2 -30.06 -8.93 17.06
CA PRO A 2 -30.61 -8.07 18.10
C PRO A 2 -30.75 -6.62 17.60
N VAL A 3 -31.85 -5.94 17.94
CA VAL A 3 -32.18 -4.58 17.45
C VAL A 3 -31.10 -3.54 17.75
N HIS A 4 -30.42 -3.66 18.90
CA HIS A 4 -29.32 -2.76 19.27
C HIS A 4 -28.12 -2.89 18.33
N VAL A 5 -27.84 -4.12 17.87
CA VAL A 5 -26.71 -4.39 16.99
C VAL A 5 -26.99 -3.89 15.57
N GLU A 6 -28.23 -4.05 15.10
CA GLU A 6 -28.68 -3.48 13.82
C GLU A 6 -28.61 -1.94 13.83
N HIS A 7 -29.00 -1.30 14.93
CA HIS A 7 -28.91 0.15 15.07
C HIS A 7 -27.46 0.66 15.04
N ILE A 8 -26.53 -0.02 15.74
CA ILE A 8 -25.10 0.30 15.69
C ILE A 8 -24.56 0.17 14.27
N MET A 9 -24.96 -0.87 13.53
CA MET A 9 -24.53 -1.03 12.14
C MET A 9 -24.97 0.13 11.26
N VAL A 10 -26.24 0.52 11.32
CA VAL A 10 -26.77 1.63 10.51
C VAL A 10 -26.04 2.93 10.82
N LEU A 11 -25.87 3.25 12.11
CA LEU A 11 -25.11 4.43 12.54
C LEU A 11 -23.67 4.41 12.02
N TRP A 12 -23.05 3.24 12.00
CA TRP A 12 -21.65 3.12 11.64
C TRP A 12 -21.41 3.07 10.12
N GLU A 13 -22.37 2.56 9.36
CA GLU A 13 -22.41 2.66 7.90
C GLU A 13 -22.55 4.12 7.45
N ASP A 14 -23.36 4.91 8.17
CA ASP A 14 -23.54 6.34 7.91
C ASP A 14 -22.32 7.19 8.34
N ASN A 15 -21.67 6.81 9.45
CA ASN A 15 -20.49 7.51 9.94
C ASN A 15 -19.46 6.57 10.56
N CYS A 16 -18.54 6.08 9.73
CA CYS A 16 -17.48 5.16 10.16
C CYS A 16 -16.39 5.79 11.07
N LEU A 17 -16.49 7.10 11.35
CA LEU A 17 -15.55 7.82 12.22
C LEU A 17 -15.95 7.77 13.70
N LEU A 18 -17.14 7.26 14.03
CA LEU A 18 -17.57 7.08 15.40
C LEU A 18 -16.64 6.10 16.13
N GLY A 19 -16.20 6.51 17.32
CA GLY A 19 -15.46 5.67 18.24
C GLY A 19 -16.39 4.71 18.99
N LEU A 20 -15.79 3.76 19.71
CA LEU A 20 -16.57 2.83 20.52
C LEU A 20 -17.33 3.54 21.64
N ASP A 21 -16.75 4.58 22.25
CA ASP A 21 -17.40 5.35 23.31
C ASP A 21 -18.61 6.12 22.78
N ASP A 22 -18.53 6.69 21.56
CA ASP A 22 -19.66 7.36 20.91
C ASP A 22 -20.83 6.37 20.69
N LEU A 23 -20.52 5.13 20.30
CA LEU A 23 -21.53 4.08 20.13
C LEU A 23 -22.12 3.59 21.46
N VAL A 24 -21.36 3.62 22.55
CA VAL A 24 -21.87 3.33 23.91
C VAL A 24 -22.88 4.40 24.31
N ASP A 25 -22.53 5.68 24.12
CA ASP A 25 -23.40 6.80 24.46
C ASP A 25 -24.70 6.77 23.64
N GLU A 26 -24.63 6.44 22.34
CA GLU A 26 -25.81 6.30 21.48
C GLU A 26 -26.74 5.17 21.93
N LEU A 27 -26.19 4.02 22.34
CA LEU A 27 -27.01 2.92 22.89
C LEU A 27 -27.67 3.30 24.22
N GLN A 28 -26.96 4.06 25.05
CA GLN A 28 -27.51 4.56 26.30
C GLN A 28 -28.63 5.58 26.06
N ILE A 29 -28.48 6.48 25.09
CA ILE A 29 -29.48 7.49 24.76
C ILE A 29 -30.71 6.87 24.12
N THR A 30 -30.52 5.97 23.15
CA THR A 30 -31.60 5.47 22.29
C THR A 30 -32.36 4.29 22.91
N PHE A 31 -31.67 3.45 23.69
CA PHE A 31 -32.25 2.22 24.24
C PHE A 31 -32.19 2.11 25.76
N ASP A 32 -31.59 3.09 26.46
CA ASP A 32 -31.32 3.03 27.90
C ASP A 32 -30.49 1.79 28.30
N VAL A 33 -29.58 1.39 27.39
CA VAL A 33 -28.72 0.21 27.56
C VAL A 33 -27.28 0.67 27.83
N VAL A 34 -26.79 0.39 29.04
CA VAL A 34 -25.39 0.59 29.40
C VAL A 34 -24.58 -0.65 28.99
N VAL A 35 -23.60 -0.47 28.11
CA VAL A 35 -22.62 -1.51 27.77
C VAL A 35 -21.19 -0.99 27.88
N ALA A 36 -20.24 -1.91 28.00
CA ALA A 36 -18.83 -1.56 27.89
C ALA A 36 -18.42 -1.42 26.40
N PRO A 37 -17.44 -0.57 26.06
CA PRO A 37 -16.89 -0.46 24.71
C PRO A 37 -16.46 -1.82 24.11
N GLN A 38 -15.94 -2.73 24.96
CA GLN A 38 -15.54 -4.08 24.56
C GLN A 38 -16.73 -4.93 24.08
N THR A 39 -17.93 -4.71 24.63
CA THR A 39 -19.15 -5.40 24.20
C THR A 39 -19.52 -4.99 22.78
N ILE A 40 -19.40 -3.70 22.46
CA ILE A 40 -19.61 -3.19 21.10
C ILE A 40 -18.54 -3.74 20.16
N HIS A 41 -17.27 -3.69 20.55
CA HIS A 41 -16.19 -4.31 19.78
C HIS A 41 -16.47 -5.79 19.47
N GLY A 42 -16.89 -6.57 20.48
CA GLY A 42 -17.19 -8.00 20.28
C GLY A 42 -18.36 -8.24 19.33
N ALA A 43 -19.41 -7.40 19.39
CA ALA A 43 -20.52 -7.47 18.46
C ALA A 43 -20.08 -7.15 17.02
N LEU A 44 -19.26 -6.12 16.84
CA LEU A 44 -18.72 -5.72 15.55
C LEU A 44 -17.78 -6.77 14.95
N ASP A 45 -16.91 -7.35 15.78
CA ASP A 45 -15.99 -8.42 15.38
C ASP A 45 -16.74 -9.69 14.95
N ALA A 46 -17.81 -10.05 15.67
CA ALA A 46 -18.70 -11.15 15.29
C ALA A 46 -19.42 -10.91 13.94
N MET A 47 -19.54 -9.65 13.53
CA MET A 47 -20.09 -9.23 12.23
C MET A 47 -19.02 -8.94 11.18
N CYS A 48 -17.77 -9.33 11.44
CA CYS A 48 -16.62 -9.13 10.56
C CYS A 48 -16.23 -7.67 10.32
N TYR A 49 -16.63 -6.73 11.19
CA TYR A 49 -16.14 -5.36 11.15
C TYR A 49 -14.85 -5.23 11.95
N THR A 50 -13.82 -4.65 11.33
CA THR A 50 -12.52 -4.42 11.97
C THR A 50 -12.32 -2.93 12.28
N LEU A 51 -12.03 -2.63 13.55
CA LEU A 51 -11.63 -1.30 13.97
C LEU A 51 -10.21 -0.96 13.49
N LYS A 52 -10.05 0.22 12.90
CA LYS A 52 -8.74 0.74 12.52
C LYS A 52 -8.50 2.08 13.19
N LYS A 53 -7.28 2.28 13.67
CA LYS A 53 -6.85 3.60 14.13
C LYS A 53 -6.92 4.58 12.97
N ILE A 54 -7.57 5.71 13.19
CA ILE A 54 -7.59 6.80 12.22
C ILE A 54 -6.17 7.36 12.13
N HIS A 55 -5.53 7.18 10.98
CA HIS A 55 -4.23 7.77 10.69
C HIS A 55 -4.44 9.08 9.96
N SER A 56 -4.04 10.19 10.58
CA SER A 56 -3.99 11.50 9.92
C SER A 56 -2.99 11.43 8.77
N GLN A 57 -3.49 11.47 7.53
CA GLN A 57 -2.65 11.62 6.36
C GLN A 57 -2.53 13.10 5.97
N PRO A 58 -1.37 13.55 5.47
CA PRO A 58 -1.22 14.89 4.91
C PRO A 58 -2.27 15.14 3.82
N SER A 59 -2.98 16.26 3.88
CA SER A 59 -4.07 16.60 2.95
C SER A 59 -3.66 16.57 1.47
N GLU A 60 -2.40 16.85 1.17
CA GLU A 60 -1.84 16.76 -0.18
C GLU A 60 -1.83 15.35 -0.77
N THR A 61 -1.77 14.31 0.08
CA THR A 61 -1.68 12.89 -0.29
C THR A 61 -2.86 12.43 -1.14
N ASN A 62 -4.03 13.08 -0.98
CA ASN A 62 -5.24 12.80 -1.75
C ASN A 62 -5.60 13.89 -2.75
N SER A 63 -4.72 14.87 -2.96
CA SER A 63 -4.96 15.92 -3.94
C SER A 63 -5.15 15.33 -5.35
N PRO A 64 -5.99 15.95 -6.21
CA PRO A 64 -6.17 15.52 -7.60
C PRO A 64 -4.84 15.40 -8.35
N ARG A 65 -3.90 16.30 -8.07
CA ARG A 65 -2.54 16.29 -8.60
C ARG A 65 -1.77 15.02 -8.25
N VAL A 66 -1.70 14.66 -6.97
CA VAL A 66 -0.96 13.48 -6.50
C VAL A 66 -1.61 12.18 -7.00
N LYS A 67 -2.95 12.13 -7.09
CA LYS A 67 -3.68 11.01 -7.70
C LYS A 67 -3.39 10.86 -9.20
N ALA A 68 -3.32 11.96 -9.95
CA ALA A 68 -2.95 11.93 -11.37
C ALA A 68 -1.50 11.46 -11.57
N LEU A 69 -0.58 11.92 -10.73
CA LEU A 69 0.82 11.49 -10.77
C LEU A 69 0.95 9.98 -10.48
N ARG A 70 0.22 9.48 -9.47
CA ARG A 70 0.13 8.05 -9.14
C ARG A 70 -0.37 7.21 -10.32
N ARG A 71 -1.36 7.70 -11.05
CA ARG A 71 -1.91 7.03 -12.24
C ARG A 71 -0.86 6.91 -13.35
N GLN A 72 -0.11 8.00 -13.62
CA GLN A 72 0.99 7.97 -14.58
C GLN A 72 2.09 6.99 -14.18
N TYR A 73 2.47 6.96 -12.90
CA TYR A 73 3.42 5.98 -12.37
C TYR A 73 2.95 4.53 -12.58
N VAL A 74 1.66 4.24 -12.34
CA VAL A 74 1.12 2.89 -12.55
C VAL A 74 1.10 2.51 -14.03
N GLN A 75 0.76 3.44 -14.93
CA GLN A 75 0.82 3.19 -16.37
C GLN A 75 2.23 2.85 -16.83
N TYR A 76 3.23 3.61 -16.36
CA TYR A 76 4.63 3.32 -16.60
C TYR A 76 5.01 1.92 -16.10
N ILE A 77 4.62 1.57 -14.86
CA ILE A 77 5.00 0.32 -14.21
C ILE A 77 4.31 -0.91 -14.82
N ILE A 78 3.06 -0.77 -15.30
CA ILE A 78 2.36 -1.83 -16.05
C ILE A 78 3.01 -2.07 -17.42
N GLN A 79 3.59 -1.02 -18.02
CA GLN A 79 4.34 -1.12 -19.27
C GLN A 79 5.78 -1.60 -19.07
N THR A 80 6.29 -1.57 -17.83
CA THR A 80 7.62 -2.03 -17.49
C THR A 80 7.61 -3.53 -17.22
N THR A 81 8.69 -4.23 -17.57
CA THR A 81 8.88 -5.66 -17.35
C THR A 81 8.74 -6.01 -15.86
N TYR A 82 7.77 -6.86 -15.52
CA TYR A 82 7.59 -7.41 -14.17
C TYR A 82 7.84 -8.93 -14.18
N ARG A 83 8.35 -9.47 -13.07
CA ARG A 83 8.54 -10.92 -12.90
C ARG A 83 7.55 -11.46 -11.87
N LEU A 84 6.84 -12.54 -12.22
CA LEU A 84 6.07 -13.36 -11.28
C LEU A 84 6.95 -14.50 -10.76
N GLY A 85 7.06 -14.66 -9.44
CA GLY A 85 7.77 -15.78 -8.82
C GLY A 85 8.43 -15.43 -7.48
N THR A 86 8.94 -16.45 -6.76
CA THR A 86 9.73 -16.26 -5.54
C THR A 86 11.06 -15.58 -5.89
N SER A 87 11.33 -14.44 -5.28
CA SER A 87 12.55 -13.68 -5.51
C SER A 87 13.64 -14.13 -4.53
N ASP A 88 14.54 -14.99 -4.96
CA ASP A 88 15.81 -15.17 -4.25
C ASP A 88 16.81 -14.06 -4.63
N ALA A 89 17.93 -13.98 -3.92
CA ALA A 89 18.93 -12.93 -4.13
C ALA A 89 19.51 -12.94 -5.57
N ASN A 90 19.63 -14.11 -6.19
CA ASN A 90 20.14 -14.23 -7.57
C ASN A 90 19.11 -13.72 -8.57
N ALA A 91 17.84 -14.08 -8.39
CA ALA A 91 16.76 -13.63 -9.26
C ALA A 91 16.62 -12.10 -9.28
N ILE A 92 16.78 -11.44 -8.12
CA ILE A 92 16.79 -9.97 -8.02
C ILE A 92 18.01 -9.37 -8.71
N THR A 93 19.19 -9.96 -8.49
CA THR A 93 20.45 -9.50 -9.10
C THR A 93 20.37 -9.55 -10.62
N THR A 94 19.89 -10.67 -11.18
CA THR A 94 19.67 -10.84 -12.62
C THR A 94 18.65 -9.84 -13.15
N PHE A 95 17.54 -9.65 -12.45
CA PHE A 95 16.51 -8.67 -12.84
C PHE A 95 17.05 -7.24 -12.91
N VAL A 96 17.82 -6.80 -11.90
CA VAL A 96 18.40 -5.45 -11.88
C VAL A 96 19.36 -5.27 -13.07
N ARG A 97 20.17 -6.28 -13.40
CA ARG A 97 21.06 -6.23 -14.57
C ARG A 97 20.29 -6.10 -15.87
N GLU A 98 19.32 -6.98 -16.12
CA GLU A 98 18.48 -6.94 -17.32
C GLU A 98 17.74 -5.61 -17.48
N LEU A 99 17.28 -5.03 -16.36
CA LEU A 99 16.63 -3.71 -16.36
C LEU A 99 17.61 -2.60 -16.75
N LEU A 100 18.82 -2.60 -16.20
CA LEU A 100 19.85 -1.59 -16.53
C LEU A 100 20.30 -1.72 -17.99
N ASP A 101 20.48 -2.93 -18.48
CA ASP A 101 20.85 -3.21 -19.87
C ASP A 101 19.75 -2.69 -20.83
N MET A 102 18.48 -2.98 -20.54
CA MET A 102 17.34 -2.46 -21.30
C MET A 102 17.33 -0.93 -21.34
N LEU A 103 17.54 -0.27 -20.20
CA LEU A 103 17.57 1.19 -20.14
C LEU A 103 18.72 1.77 -20.99
N MET A 104 19.88 1.12 -20.98
CA MET A 104 21.00 1.51 -21.84
C MET A 104 20.67 1.31 -23.33
N ASP A 105 20.02 0.21 -23.69
CA ASP A 105 19.57 -0.08 -25.05
C ASP A 105 18.52 0.95 -25.55
N GLU A 106 17.68 1.46 -24.64
CA GLU A 106 16.74 2.56 -24.91
C GLU A 106 17.40 3.95 -24.97
N GLY A 107 18.72 4.03 -24.74
CA GLY A 107 19.49 5.27 -24.78
C GLY A 107 19.40 6.12 -23.50
N VAL A 108 18.92 5.55 -22.40
CA VAL A 108 18.87 6.23 -21.10
C VAL A 108 20.27 6.31 -20.51
N SER A 109 20.68 7.53 -20.15
CA SER A 109 21.95 7.77 -19.51
C SER A 109 21.92 7.34 -18.04
N LEU A 110 22.73 6.35 -17.67
CA LEU A 110 22.76 5.82 -16.29
C LEU A 110 23.39 6.77 -15.25
N PHE A 111 23.99 7.89 -15.66
CA PHE A 111 24.60 8.89 -14.76
C PHE A 111 23.63 9.53 -13.77
N ASN A 112 22.33 9.50 -14.06
CA ASN A 112 21.28 10.05 -13.19
C ASN A 112 20.33 8.97 -12.66
N VAL A 113 20.71 7.70 -12.73
CA VAL A 113 19.88 6.60 -12.26
C VAL A 113 20.24 6.28 -10.81
N ILE A 114 19.23 6.39 -9.94
CA ILE A 114 19.32 6.00 -8.53
C ILE A 114 18.44 4.79 -8.33
N ILE A 115 19.02 3.67 -7.88
CA ILE A 115 18.29 2.50 -7.44
C ILE A 115 17.96 2.68 -5.95
N VAL A 116 16.68 2.69 -5.62
CA VAL A 116 16.21 2.74 -4.23
C VAL A 116 15.70 1.35 -3.84
N CYS A 117 16.29 0.76 -2.80
CA CYS A 117 15.84 -0.51 -2.22
C CYS A 117 15.53 -0.35 -0.74
N ASP A 118 14.59 -1.14 -0.23
CA ASP A 118 14.45 -1.31 1.21
C ASP A 118 15.63 -2.13 1.78
N ASN A 119 15.72 -2.22 3.11
CA ASN A 119 16.81 -2.93 3.77
C ASN A 119 16.54 -4.44 3.91
N ALA A 120 16.02 -5.09 2.86
CA ALA A 120 15.85 -6.55 2.85
C ALA A 120 17.15 -7.29 2.49
N SER A 121 17.40 -8.43 3.12
CA SER A 121 18.59 -9.28 2.90
C SER A 121 18.70 -9.81 1.47
N ILE A 122 17.58 -9.90 0.75
CA ILE A 122 17.52 -10.30 -0.66
C ILE A 122 18.16 -9.26 -1.60
N HIS A 123 18.34 -8.02 -1.15
CA HIS A 123 19.03 -6.95 -1.90
C HIS A 123 20.52 -6.86 -1.62
N THR A 124 21.13 -7.93 -1.08
CA THR A 124 22.59 -7.97 -0.90
C THR A 124 23.26 -7.84 -2.26
N GLY A 125 22.86 -8.71 -3.21
CA GLY A 125 23.32 -8.82 -4.61
C GLY A 125 23.26 -7.55 -5.47
N VAL A 126 22.37 -6.62 -5.12
CA VAL A 126 22.16 -5.37 -5.88
C VAL A 126 23.34 -4.41 -5.69
N LYS A 127 24.01 -4.49 -4.53
CA LYS A 127 25.18 -3.68 -4.25
C LYS A 127 26.35 -4.10 -5.13
N GLU A 128 26.55 -5.40 -5.35
CA GLU A 128 27.58 -5.91 -6.25
C GLU A 128 27.31 -5.50 -7.70
N VAL A 129 26.04 -5.49 -8.14
CA VAL A 129 25.67 -5.02 -9.48
C VAL A 129 26.05 -3.56 -9.69
N ALA A 130 25.70 -2.67 -8.76
CA ALA A 130 26.04 -1.24 -8.85
C ALA A 130 27.55 -0.96 -8.82
N GLN A 131 28.37 -1.95 -8.44
CA GLN A 131 29.84 -1.85 -8.43
C GLN A 131 30.50 -2.41 -9.69
N LEU A 132 29.75 -3.05 -10.59
CA LEU A 132 30.30 -3.53 -11.87
C LEU A 132 30.70 -2.34 -12.75
N SER A 133 31.75 -2.52 -13.55
CA SER A 133 32.29 -1.49 -14.45
C SER A 133 31.23 -0.91 -15.38
N ASP A 134 30.30 -1.76 -15.82
CA ASP A 134 29.26 -1.42 -16.79
C ASP A 134 28.18 -0.52 -16.17
N TYR A 135 28.08 -0.51 -14.83
CA TYR A 135 27.05 0.22 -14.07
C TYR A 135 27.63 1.18 -13.03
N VAL A 136 28.92 1.52 -13.11
CA VAL A 136 29.66 2.32 -12.10
C VAL A 136 29.03 3.69 -11.78
N ASN A 137 28.19 4.20 -12.69
CA ASN A 137 27.51 5.49 -12.55
C ASN A 137 26.12 5.39 -11.89
N VAL A 138 25.67 4.18 -11.54
CA VAL A 138 24.38 3.94 -10.89
C VAL A 138 24.56 4.06 -9.37
N GLU A 139 23.78 4.94 -8.73
CA GLU A 139 23.82 5.10 -7.28
C GLU A 139 22.80 4.16 -6.60
N LEU A 140 23.25 3.34 -5.65
CA LEU A 140 22.36 2.53 -4.82
C LEU A 140 22.08 3.22 -3.48
N LYS A 141 20.81 3.48 -3.18
CA LYS A 141 20.33 3.95 -1.88
C LYS A 141 19.51 2.88 -1.17
N LYS A 142 20.01 2.43 -0.02
CA LYS A 142 19.26 1.59 0.92
C LYS A 142 18.51 2.47 1.91
N LEU A 143 17.22 2.22 2.05
CA LEU A 143 16.40 2.91 3.04
C LEU A 143 16.74 2.42 4.45
N ALA A 144 16.57 3.30 5.45
CA ALA A 144 16.71 2.91 6.85
C ALA A 144 15.64 1.84 7.21
N PRO A 145 15.93 0.94 8.17
CA PRO A 145 14.94 -0.01 8.68
C PRO A 145 13.63 0.69 9.05
N TYR A 146 12.50 0.03 8.78
CA TYR A 146 11.16 0.54 9.11
C TYR A 146 10.84 1.93 8.53
N SER A 147 11.34 2.23 7.32
CA SER A 147 11.02 3.47 6.58
C SER A 147 10.15 3.25 5.33
N PRO A 148 9.01 2.52 5.43
CA PRO A 148 8.13 2.26 4.30
C PRO A 148 7.59 3.54 3.66
N MET A 149 7.40 4.60 4.46
CA MET A 149 6.98 5.92 3.98
C MET A 149 7.96 6.58 3.00
N LEU A 150 9.23 6.17 2.99
CA LEU A 150 10.26 6.67 2.08
C LEU A 150 10.45 5.76 0.86
N ASN A 151 9.74 4.64 0.80
CA ASN A 151 9.77 3.74 -0.35
C ASN A 151 8.66 4.14 -1.33
N PRO A 152 8.98 4.83 -2.45
CA PRO A 152 7.96 5.28 -3.40
C PRO A 152 7.15 4.12 -4.00
N ILE A 153 7.67 2.89 -3.91
CA ILE A 153 6.97 1.69 -4.38
C ILE A 153 5.71 1.38 -3.56
N GLU A 154 5.59 1.82 -2.30
CA GLU A 154 4.37 1.58 -1.52
C GLU A 154 3.18 2.38 -2.05
N ASN A 155 3.43 3.61 -2.51
CA ASN A 155 2.43 4.43 -3.17
C ASN A 155 2.01 3.82 -4.52
N VAL A 156 2.98 3.26 -5.27
CA VAL A 156 2.70 2.53 -6.51
C VAL A 156 1.87 1.29 -6.24
N PHE A 157 2.29 0.44 -5.28
CA PHE A 157 1.60 -0.81 -4.98
C PHE A 157 0.21 -0.56 -4.42
N SER A 158 -0.01 0.51 -3.67
CA SER A 158 -1.34 0.91 -3.23
C SER A 158 -2.27 1.16 -4.42
N VAL A 159 -1.79 1.93 -5.41
CA VAL A 159 -2.57 2.25 -6.61
C VAL A 159 -2.76 1.02 -7.50
N PHE A 160 -1.70 0.22 -7.70
CA PHE A 160 -1.78 -1.04 -8.45
C PHE A 160 -2.78 -2.01 -7.80
N LYS A 161 -2.73 -2.20 -6.48
CA LYS A 161 -3.70 -3.04 -5.75
C LYS A 161 -5.12 -2.50 -5.88
N SER A 162 -5.30 -1.19 -5.88
CA SER A 162 -6.62 -0.58 -6.12
C SER A 162 -7.12 -0.88 -7.53
N GLU A 163 -6.31 -0.70 -8.56
CA GLU A 163 -6.68 -1.01 -9.95
C GLU A 163 -6.97 -2.50 -10.15
N VAL A 164 -6.17 -3.40 -9.58
CA VAL A 164 -6.44 -4.84 -9.61
C VAL A 164 -7.76 -5.19 -8.92
N LYS A 165 -8.08 -4.57 -7.78
CA LYS A 165 -9.37 -4.75 -7.12
C LYS A 165 -10.54 -4.28 -7.99
N TRP A 166 -10.40 -3.12 -8.65
CA TRP A 166 -11.41 -2.63 -9.58
C TRP A 166 -11.61 -3.58 -10.75
N TYR A 167 -10.52 -4.05 -11.37
CA TYR A 167 -10.57 -5.02 -12.46
C TYR A 167 -11.30 -6.30 -12.04
N LEU A 168 -10.91 -6.89 -10.91
CA LEU A 168 -11.52 -8.12 -10.39
C LEU A 168 -13.00 -7.94 -10.00
N ALA A 169 -13.39 -6.76 -9.51
CA ALA A 169 -14.79 -6.46 -9.18
C ALA A 169 -15.66 -6.27 -10.44
N ALA A 170 -15.09 -5.68 -11.49
CA ALA A 170 -15.75 -5.53 -12.79
C ALA A 170 -15.93 -6.88 -13.50
N ASP A 171 -14.97 -7.80 -13.37
CA ASP A 171 -15.03 -9.14 -13.97
C ASP A 171 -16.04 -10.08 -13.27
N GLN A 172 -16.43 -9.79 -12.03
CA GLN A 172 -17.43 -10.56 -11.27
C GLN A 172 -18.88 -10.13 -11.55
N THR A 173 -19.09 -9.10 -12.38
CA THR A 173 -20.42 -8.58 -12.74
C THR A 173 -20.83 -8.84 -14.20
N SER A 174 -20.12 -9.76 -14.89
CA SER A 174 -20.51 -10.30 -16.21
C SER A 174 -20.97 -11.76 -16.15
#